data_AF-A0A8B9SNR1-F1
#
_entry.id   AF-A0A8B9SNR1-F1
#
_cell.length_a   1.000
_cell.length_b   1.000
_cell.length_c   1.000
_cell.angle_alpha   90.00
_cell.angle_beta   90.00
_cell.angle_gamma   90.00
#
_symmetry.space_group_name_H-M   'P 1'
#
loop_
_entity.id
_entity.type
_entity.pdbx_description
1 polymer ?
#
loop_
_entity_poly.entity_id
_entity_poly.type
_entity_poly.pdbx_seq_one_letter_code
_entity_poly.pdbx_strand_id
1 'polypeptide(L)'
;MARALLFVLTFLGFGPQKVGDELDADTKERMRQHMEMLQEHMTLFLLEIEKMERERPWHSSIQTVLLSVLLRWQFWFCIGILVFSFWYLWRVLKSIQEPDSSSDEESSSSDSSSSDDDNQGRALPNPNDANDLADYVAQRIYWPLPNPTIIRHQVLDVVEGLLDIYGSVIQKTFFPELQSAIGVGSAFEGWSPHEENIVYCLLIPMTAPRGHSFHIELGNEGDLLARNSSIRVELECTCEIKQASEDMLCFLHHSEKELEKQKPSLLDTLCTDSYLDAEKTAKWFQNFVKSAWVLTPQSQVYNVKVLPSTRSCMFQMTSATKRNITIEIIFGVQQGDSDIFLSSQRTEAILTPSTTWPQSCAVAEMKFIQHITTEAWFHTLHLKCMQVFARMLVGTSISTYFIKTVIMHLLTIIPLEMWHRDDFLLRLDDIVRYLQCCLEEKRLNHFFFGNEMIPDVIVLPPAFQFSGPVNLFEYLEEDTYAYTRMLEELQELHCRLARLMIFGQ
;
A
#
# COMPACT_ATOMS: atom_id res chain seq x y z
N MET A 1 -12.23 36.54 -50.99
CA MET A 1 -12.55 35.48 -50.00
C MET A 1 -11.69 35.60 -48.73
N ALA A 2 -11.81 36.71 -48.01
CA ALA A 2 -11.39 36.81 -46.60
C ALA A 2 -12.40 37.64 -45.78
N ARG A 3 -13.51 38.05 -46.41
CA ARG A 3 -14.63 38.80 -45.83
C ARG A 3 -15.92 37.97 -45.75
N ALA A 4 -15.83 36.67 -46.02
CA ALA A 4 -16.94 35.71 -45.92
C ALA A 4 -16.77 34.69 -44.78
N LEU A 5 -15.63 34.69 -44.08
CA LEU A 5 -15.38 33.85 -42.90
C LEU A 5 -15.61 34.59 -41.56
N LEU A 6 -15.77 35.92 -41.60
CA LEU A 6 -16.04 36.73 -40.40
C LEU A 6 -17.53 36.83 -40.05
N PHE A 7 -18.42 36.25 -40.86
CA PHE A 7 -19.87 36.32 -40.70
C PHE A 7 -20.52 35.00 -40.26
N VAL A 8 -19.74 33.94 -40.02
CA VAL A 8 -20.25 32.61 -39.61
C VAL A 8 -20.15 32.39 -38.09
N LEU A 9 -19.44 33.24 -37.35
CA LEU A 9 -19.32 33.12 -35.88
C LEU A 9 -20.26 34.04 -35.08
N THR A 10 -21.17 34.77 -35.74
CA THR A 10 -22.06 35.74 -35.08
C THR A 10 -23.55 35.37 -35.13
N PHE A 11 -23.94 34.16 -35.53
CA PHE A 11 -25.36 33.80 -35.65
C PHE A 11 -25.81 32.44 -35.09
N LEU A 12 -24.98 31.72 -34.33
CA LEU A 12 -25.45 30.61 -33.48
C LEU A 12 -25.17 30.97 -32.02
N GLY A 13 -25.96 31.92 -31.52
CA GLY A 13 -25.73 32.63 -30.27
C GLY A 13 -25.86 31.77 -29.02
N PHE A 14 -24.92 31.97 -28.11
CA PHE A 14 -25.17 32.19 -26.69
C PHE A 14 -24.26 33.33 -26.25
N GLY A 15 -24.87 34.43 -25.79
CA GLY A 15 -24.17 35.68 -25.50
C GLY A 15 -23.26 35.56 -24.27
N PRO A 16 -22.21 36.40 -24.17
CA PRO A 16 -21.48 36.52 -22.91
C PRO A 16 -22.41 37.23 -21.93
N GLN A 17 -22.90 36.45 -20.98
CA GLN A 17 -23.56 36.97 -19.80
C GLN A 17 -22.58 37.92 -19.09
N LYS A 18 -22.96 39.19 -19.01
CA LYS A 18 -22.41 40.12 -18.02
C LYS A 18 -22.62 39.48 -16.64
N VAL A 19 -21.55 38.95 -16.06
CA VAL A 19 -21.43 38.72 -14.62
C VAL A 19 -20.36 39.69 -14.16
N GLY A 20 -20.76 40.64 -13.32
CA GLY A 20 -19.89 41.68 -12.80
C GLY A 20 -18.78 41.12 -11.94
N ASP A 21 -17.64 41.80 -11.99
CA ASP A 21 -16.71 41.89 -10.87
C ASP A 21 -17.50 42.35 -9.63
N GLU A 22 -17.87 41.41 -8.79
CA GLU A 22 -18.11 41.64 -7.37
C GLU A 22 -17.71 40.35 -6.66
N LEU A 23 -16.38 40.18 -6.49
CA LEU A 23 -15.85 39.21 -5.55
C LEU A 23 -16.43 39.57 -4.18
N ASP A 24 -17.31 38.71 -3.71
CA ASP A 24 -17.99 38.81 -2.42
C ASP A 24 -16.98 39.19 -1.32
N ALA A 25 -17.20 40.35 -0.70
CA ALA A 25 -16.32 40.92 0.31
C ALA A 25 -16.15 39.98 1.51
N ASP A 26 -17.14 39.12 1.75
CA ASP A 26 -17.12 38.10 2.80
C ASP A 26 -16.13 36.95 2.49
N THR A 27 -15.96 36.58 1.22
CA THR A 27 -14.97 35.60 0.79
C THR A 27 -13.54 36.14 0.93
N LYS A 28 -13.35 37.43 0.61
CA LYS A 28 -12.04 38.09 0.76
C LYS A 28 -11.65 38.31 2.22
N GLU A 29 -12.62 38.62 3.08
CA GLU A 29 -12.38 38.75 4.52
C GLU A 29 -12.12 37.38 5.17
N ARG A 30 -12.81 36.30 4.77
CA ARG A 30 -12.48 34.94 5.21
C ARG A 30 -11.08 34.50 4.80
N MET A 31 -10.66 34.80 3.57
CA MET A 31 -9.29 34.52 3.13
C MET A 31 -8.25 35.32 3.94
N ARG A 32 -8.56 36.58 4.29
CA ARG A 32 -7.68 37.41 5.12
C ARG A 32 -7.57 36.87 6.54
N GLN A 33 -8.69 36.51 7.16
CA GLN A 33 -8.73 35.92 8.51
C GLN A 33 -8.03 34.56 8.57
N HIS A 34 -8.18 33.74 7.54
CA HIS A 34 -7.49 32.46 7.45
C HIS A 34 -5.98 32.64 7.32
N MET A 35 -5.53 33.63 6.55
CA MET A 35 -4.10 33.95 6.39
C MET A 35 -3.49 34.53 7.68
N GLU A 36 -4.24 35.36 8.42
CA GLU A 36 -3.81 35.88 9.73
C GLU A 36 -3.73 34.77 10.78
N MET A 37 -4.70 33.85 10.82
CA MET A 37 -4.67 32.66 11.68
C MET A 37 -3.49 31.74 11.34
N LEU A 38 -3.22 31.50 10.05
CA LEU A 38 -2.08 30.68 9.62
C LEU A 38 -0.75 31.30 10.04
N GLN A 39 -0.66 32.63 9.95
CA GLN A 39 0.54 33.36 10.33
C GLN A 39 0.75 33.36 11.86
N GLU A 40 -0.31 33.50 12.66
CA GLU A 40 -0.23 33.37 14.11
C GLU A 40 0.18 31.95 14.53
N HIS A 41 -0.41 30.91 13.95
CA HIS A 41 -0.02 29.53 14.21
C HIS A 41 1.44 29.26 13.81
N MET A 42 1.89 29.76 12.65
CA MET A 42 3.29 29.62 12.24
C MET A 42 4.25 30.31 13.22
N THR A 43 3.88 31.49 13.74
CA THR A 43 4.71 32.17 14.74
C THR A 43 4.74 31.43 16.07
N LEU A 44 3.62 30.84 16.51
CA LEU A 44 3.56 30.00 17.71
C LEU A 44 4.41 28.74 17.56
N PHE A 45 4.33 28.06 16.41
CA PHE A 45 5.17 26.90 16.12
C PHE A 45 6.66 27.22 16.09
N LEU A 46 7.06 28.35 15.49
CA LEU A 46 8.46 28.78 15.49
C LEU A 46 8.97 29.09 16.91
N LEU A 47 8.13 29.69 17.75
CA LEU A 47 8.46 30.00 19.14
C LEU A 47 8.52 28.75 20.02
N GLU A 48 7.67 27.76 19.72
CA GLU A 48 7.68 26.46 20.37
C GLU A 48 8.91 25.62 19.97
N ILE A 49 9.33 25.69 18.71
CA ILE A 49 10.60 25.10 18.23
C ILE A 49 11.79 25.78 18.91
N GLU A 50 11.82 27.11 19.00
CA GLU A 50 12.90 27.85 19.67
C GLU A 50 12.96 27.54 21.19
N LYS A 51 11.79 27.33 21.81
CA LYS A 51 11.68 26.91 23.22
C LYS A 51 12.16 25.47 23.42
N MET A 52 11.77 24.54 22.54
CA MET A 52 12.27 23.16 22.57
C MET A 52 13.78 23.09 22.33
N GLU A 53 14.33 23.99 21.51
CA GLU A 53 15.76 24.07 21.27
C GLU A 53 16.54 24.60 22.49
N ARG A 54 15.92 25.49 23.27
CA ARG A 54 16.49 26.05 24.52
C ARG A 54 16.46 25.07 25.70
N GLU A 55 15.56 24.07 25.69
CA GLU A 55 15.38 23.11 26.79
C GLU A 55 16.10 21.75 26.58
N ARG A 56 16.88 21.56 25.51
CA ARG A 56 17.63 20.30 25.29
C ARG A 56 18.82 20.13 26.27
N PRO A 57 18.96 18.96 26.94
CA PRO A 57 20.11 18.69 27.80
C PRO A 57 21.39 18.47 26.98
N TRP A 58 22.48 19.08 27.43
CA TRP A 58 23.79 19.21 26.77
C TRP A 58 24.54 17.93 26.37
N HIS A 59 23.95 16.73 26.50
CA HIS A 59 24.63 15.46 26.24
C HIS A 59 24.63 15.03 24.76
N SER A 60 23.68 15.51 23.93
CA SER A 60 23.60 15.16 22.50
C SER A 60 24.48 16.03 21.58
N SER A 61 25.01 17.14 22.09
CA SER A 61 25.76 18.11 21.27
C SER A 61 27.22 17.70 21.03
N ILE A 62 27.78 16.77 21.80
CA ILE A 62 29.15 16.27 21.60
C ILE A 62 29.19 15.22 20.48
N GLN A 63 28.12 14.42 20.33
CA GLN A 63 28.04 13.33 19.37
C GLN A 63 27.78 13.84 17.94
N THR A 64 26.98 14.89 17.78
CA THR A 64 26.71 15.56 16.49
C THR A 64 27.90 16.38 15.97
N VAL A 65 28.69 16.97 16.87
CA VAL A 65 29.95 17.66 16.51
C VAL A 65 31.05 16.66 16.14
N LEU A 66 31.11 15.48 16.78
CA LEU A 66 32.04 14.41 16.41
C LEU A 66 31.71 13.80 15.04
N LEU A 67 30.42 13.60 14.73
CA LEU A 67 29.96 13.05 13.45
C LEU A 67 30.27 14.01 12.28
N SER A 68 30.03 15.30 12.45
CA SER A 68 30.30 16.33 11.42
C SER A 68 31.80 16.52 11.15
N VAL A 69 32.66 16.31 12.15
CA VAL A 69 34.12 16.31 11.96
C VAL A 69 34.62 15.03 11.26
N LEU A 70 34.02 13.87 11.55
CA LEU A 70 34.35 12.59 10.91
C LEU A 70 33.95 12.56 9.42
N LEU A 71 32.74 13.02 9.10
CA LEU A 71 32.25 13.13 7.71
C LEU A 71 33.08 14.13 6.88
N ARG A 72 33.53 15.22 7.50
CA ARG A 72 34.37 16.23 6.83
C ARG A 72 35.77 15.71 6.48
N TRP A 73 36.38 14.88 7.33
CA TRP A 73 37.68 14.27 7.02
C TRP A 73 37.59 13.22 5.89
N GLN A 74 36.50 12.42 5.87
CA GLN A 74 36.25 11.46 4.79
C GLN A 74 36.06 12.14 3.43
N PHE A 75 35.39 13.30 3.39
CA PHE A 75 35.23 14.08 2.16
C PHE A 75 36.58 14.54 1.57
N TRP A 76 37.48 15.09 2.39
CA TRP A 76 38.81 15.53 1.94
C TRP A 76 39.72 14.35 1.56
N PHE A 77 39.59 13.21 2.23
CA PHE A 77 40.32 11.98 1.89
C PHE A 77 39.91 11.44 0.51
N CYS A 78 38.61 11.44 0.21
CA CYS A 78 38.08 11.03 -1.11
C CYS A 78 38.55 11.97 -2.24
N ILE A 79 38.56 13.29 -2.01
CA ILE A 79 39.11 14.26 -2.97
C ILE A 79 40.60 14.00 -3.21
N GLY A 80 41.37 13.72 -2.14
CA GLY A 80 42.79 13.38 -2.26
C GLY A 80 43.05 12.14 -3.11
N ILE A 81 42.24 11.09 -2.95
CA ILE A 81 42.33 9.86 -3.75
C ILE A 81 42.00 10.12 -5.22
N LEU A 82 40.95 10.91 -5.50
CA LEU A 82 40.56 11.24 -6.88
C LEU A 82 41.62 12.07 -7.61
N VAL A 83 42.25 13.04 -6.92
CA VAL A 83 43.34 13.83 -7.50
C VAL A 83 44.58 12.96 -7.74
N PHE A 84 44.90 12.05 -6.81
CA PHE A 84 46.04 11.14 -6.95
C PHE A 84 45.83 10.12 -8.07
N SER A 85 44.63 9.55 -8.20
CA SER A 85 44.31 8.61 -9.27
C SER A 85 44.31 9.29 -10.64
N PHE A 86 43.79 10.51 -10.75
CA PHE A 86 43.86 11.31 -11.97
C PHE A 86 45.31 11.68 -12.33
N TRP A 87 46.13 12.07 -11.36
CA TRP A 87 47.55 12.34 -11.57
C TRP A 87 48.33 11.10 -12.00
N TYR A 88 48.05 9.94 -11.39
CA TYR A 88 48.66 8.66 -11.75
C TYR A 88 48.25 8.23 -13.16
N LEU A 89 46.95 8.33 -13.50
CA LEU A 89 46.44 8.06 -14.85
C LEU A 89 47.07 8.99 -15.89
N TRP A 90 47.16 10.29 -15.60
CA TRP A 90 47.81 11.25 -16.48
C TRP A 90 49.30 10.92 -16.70
N ARG A 91 49.99 10.48 -15.65
CA ARG A 91 51.42 10.09 -15.72
C ARG A 91 51.62 8.81 -16.53
N VAL A 92 50.73 7.82 -16.42
CA VAL A 92 50.75 6.60 -17.22
C VAL A 92 50.43 6.90 -18.68
N LEU A 93 49.43 7.75 -18.94
CA LEU A 93 49.07 8.16 -20.31
C LEU A 93 50.22 8.92 -21.00
N LYS A 94 50.94 9.76 -20.24
CA LYS A 94 52.12 10.47 -20.73
C LYS A 94 53.32 9.55 -21.00
N SER A 95 53.40 8.40 -20.32
CA SER A 95 54.47 7.42 -20.53
C SER A 95 54.30 6.59 -21.81
N ILE A 96 53.13 6.62 -22.45
CA ILE A 96 52.82 5.83 -23.66
C ILE A 96 53.07 6.64 -24.94
N GLN A 97 53.32 7.95 -24.83
CA GLN A 97 53.41 8.85 -25.98
C GLN A 97 54.78 9.55 -26.07
N GLU A 98 55.82 8.77 -26.35
CA GLU A 98 56.97 9.23 -27.12
C GLU A 98 57.15 8.30 -28.35
N PRO A 99 57.27 8.87 -29.56
CA PRO A 99 57.35 8.11 -30.81
C PRO A 99 58.80 7.80 -31.16
N ASP A 100 59.07 6.63 -31.75
CA ASP A 100 60.20 6.51 -32.67
C ASP A 100 59.96 5.48 -33.78
N SER A 101 60.43 5.88 -34.94
CA SER A 101 60.36 5.33 -36.29
C SER A 101 61.07 3.99 -36.50
N SER A 102 60.56 3.16 -37.42
CA SER A 102 61.14 2.89 -38.75
C SER A 102 60.86 1.46 -39.26
N SER A 103 60.43 1.36 -40.53
CA SER A 103 60.71 0.31 -41.54
C SER A 103 60.40 -1.16 -41.21
N ASP A 104 59.93 -2.04 -42.09
CA ASP A 104 59.53 -2.07 -43.50
C ASP A 104 59.15 -3.55 -43.77
N GLU A 105 58.26 -3.80 -44.75
CA GLU A 105 58.17 -5.04 -45.58
C GLU A 105 57.64 -6.32 -44.88
N GLU A 106 56.84 -7.22 -45.45
CA GLU A 106 56.03 -7.32 -46.66
C GLU A 106 55.21 -8.64 -46.54
N SER A 107 54.23 -8.83 -47.44
CA SER A 107 53.74 -10.13 -47.96
C SER A 107 52.60 -10.91 -47.25
N SER A 108 51.39 -10.67 -47.80
CA SER A 108 50.59 -11.62 -48.62
C SER A 108 49.57 -12.61 -48.03
N SER A 109 48.31 -12.34 -48.42
CA SER A 109 47.23 -13.26 -48.94
C SER A 109 46.63 -14.30 -47.98
N SER A 110 45.33 -14.63 -47.95
CA SER A 110 44.26 -14.61 -48.95
C SER A 110 42.88 -14.83 -48.29
N ASP A 111 41.85 -14.20 -48.88
CA ASP A 111 40.48 -14.67 -49.14
C ASP A 111 39.51 -15.17 -48.04
N SER A 112 38.43 -14.39 -47.93
CA SER A 112 37.00 -14.75 -47.86
C SER A 112 36.50 -15.75 -46.80
N SER A 113 35.65 -15.28 -45.90
CA SER A 113 34.20 -15.55 -45.97
C SER A 113 33.45 -14.84 -44.85
N SER A 114 32.28 -14.33 -45.24
CA SER A 114 31.26 -13.71 -44.42
C SER A 114 30.69 -14.67 -43.38
N SER A 115 30.54 -14.20 -42.15
CA SER A 115 29.42 -14.56 -41.29
C SER A 115 29.28 -13.50 -40.19
N ASP A 116 28.16 -12.82 -40.25
CA ASP A 116 27.66 -11.88 -39.24
C ASP A 116 27.61 -12.56 -37.87
N ASP A 117 28.09 -11.88 -36.84
CA ASP A 117 27.72 -12.15 -35.45
C ASP A 117 27.55 -10.80 -34.74
N ASP A 118 26.32 -10.28 -34.85
CA ASP A 118 25.81 -9.14 -34.10
C ASP A 118 25.68 -9.51 -32.62
N ASN A 119 26.79 -9.41 -31.88
CA ASN A 119 26.74 -9.41 -30.43
C ASN A 119 26.21 -8.04 -29.95
N GLN A 120 24.89 -7.90 -29.88
CA GLN A 120 24.21 -6.75 -29.25
C GLN A 120 24.52 -6.70 -27.74
N GLY A 121 25.71 -6.21 -27.40
CA GLY A 121 25.97 -5.61 -26.10
C GLY A 121 25.14 -4.33 -26.00
N ARG A 122 24.02 -4.37 -25.27
CA ARG A 122 23.27 -3.17 -24.90
C ARG A 122 24.21 -2.24 -24.13
N ALA A 123 24.62 -1.14 -24.76
CA ALA A 123 25.34 -0.07 -24.10
C ALA A 123 24.51 0.46 -22.93
N LEU A 124 25.12 0.59 -21.74
CA LEU A 124 24.51 1.29 -20.62
C LEU A 124 24.27 2.76 -20.99
N PRO A 125 23.14 3.37 -20.57
CA PRO A 125 22.96 4.81 -20.66
C PRO A 125 24.06 5.53 -19.87
N ASN A 126 24.44 6.72 -20.34
CA ASN A 126 25.44 7.57 -19.70
C ASN A 126 24.92 8.03 -18.32
N PRO A 127 25.63 7.81 -17.20
CA PRO A 127 25.14 8.07 -15.84
C PRO A 127 24.90 9.56 -15.47
N ASN A 128 25.03 10.48 -16.42
CA ASN A 128 24.91 11.92 -16.17
C ASN A 128 23.51 12.50 -16.40
N ASP A 129 22.55 11.72 -16.93
CA ASP A 129 21.14 12.13 -17.03
C ASP A 129 20.29 11.34 -16.03
N ALA A 130 19.92 11.97 -14.90
CA ALA A 130 19.06 11.37 -13.87
C ALA A 130 17.71 10.89 -14.44
N ASN A 131 17.23 11.56 -15.49
CA ASN A 131 16.00 11.19 -16.21
C ASN A 131 16.16 9.88 -17.00
N ASP A 132 17.33 9.61 -17.57
CA ASP A 132 17.60 8.35 -18.29
C ASP A 132 17.70 7.18 -17.32
N LEU A 133 18.25 7.39 -16.12
CA LEU A 133 18.34 6.36 -15.09
C LEU A 133 16.98 6.07 -14.43
N ALA A 134 16.20 7.11 -14.11
CA ALA A 134 14.82 6.94 -13.62
C ALA A 134 13.97 6.18 -14.65
N ASP A 135 14.17 6.46 -15.94
CA ASP A 135 13.50 5.78 -17.03
C ASP A 135 13.97 4.36 -17.22
N TYR A 136 15.27 4.13 -17.11
CA TYR A 136 15.85 2.81 -17.19
C TYR A 136 15.39 1.90 -16.04
N VAL A 137 15.36 2.41 -14.80
CA VAL A 137 14.81 1.69 -13.65
C VAL A 137 13.32 1.47 -13.83
N ALA A 138 12.55 2.49 -14.22
CA ALA A 138 11.12 2.35 -14.49
C ALA A 138 10.80 1.38 -15.64
N GLN A 139 11.65 1.29 -16.66
CA GLN A 139 11.51 0.36 -17.79
C GLN A 139 11.93 -1.07 -17.41
N ARG A 140 12.92 -1.24 -16.52
CA ARG A 140 13.32 -2.55 -15.97
C ARG A 140 12.39 -3.09 -14.91
N ILE A 141 11.56 -2.24 -14.29
CA ILE A 141 10.29 -2.62 -13.68
C ILE A 141 9.35 -3.04 -14.81
N TYR A 142 9.70 -4.12 -15.51
CA TYR A 142 8.99 -4.65 -16.66
C TYR A 142 7.59 -5.09 -16.24
N TRP A 143 6.59 -4.73 -17.05
CA TRP A 143 5.20 -5.16 -16.93
C TRP A 143 4.92 -6.21 -18.00
N PRO A 144 5.14 -7.52 -17.77
CA PRO A 144 4.67 -8.51 -18.71
C PRO A 144 3.13 -8.48 -18.75
N LEU A 145 2.59 -8.48 -19.96
CA LEU A 145 1.15 -8.60 -20.22
C LEU A 145 0.58 -9.88 -19.56
N PRO A 146 -0.62 -9.82 -18.96
CA PRO A 146 -1.64 -8.78 -19.12
C PRO A 146 -1.49 -7.59 -18.16
N ASN A 147 -2.04 -6.44 -18.55
CA ASN A 147 -2.12 -5.24 -17.73
C ASN A 147 -2.74 -5.60 -16.34
N PRO A 148 -2.10 -5.22 -15.21
CA PRO A 148 -2.62 -5.47 -13.86
C PRO A 148 -4.07 -5.04 -13.69
N THR A 149 -4.47 -3.97 -14.37
CA THR A 149 -5.83 -3.45 -14.38
C THR A 149 -6.81 -4.48 -14.93
N ILE A 150 -6.47 -5.22 -15.99
CA ILE A 150 -7.32 -6.28 -16.56
C ILE A 150 -7.50 -7.41 -15.56
N ILE A 151 -6.42 -7.84 -14.90
CA ILE A 151 -6.51 -8.93 -13.93
C ILE A 151 -7.33 -8.51 -12.70
N ARG A 152 -7.20 -7.25 -12.23
CA ARG A 152 -8.05 -6.72 -11.14
C ARG A 152 -9.53 -6.79 -11.47
N HIS A 153 -9.93 -6.31 -12.65
CA HIS A 153 -11.33 -6.38 -13.09
C HIS A 153 -11.79 -7.83 -13.17
N GLN A 154 -10.98 -8.71 -13.74
CA GLN A 154 -11.28 -10.14 -13.81
C GLN A 154 -11.47 -10.79 -12.43
N VAL A 155 -10.62 -10.44 -11.46
CA VAL A 155 -10.72 -10.95 -10.09
C VAL A 155 -12.00 -10.44 -9.43
N LEU A 156 -12.31 -9.15 -9.56
CA LEU A 156 -13.54 -8.57 -9.03
C LEU A 156 -14.78 -9.23 -9.65
N ASP A 157 -14.83 -9.39 -10.98
CA ASP A 157 -15.95 -10.04 -11.67
C ASP A 157 -16.20 -11.48 -11.19
N VAL A 158 -15.13 -12.22 -10.88
CA VAL A 158 -15.24 -13.58 -10.34
C VAL A 158 -15.85 -13.57 -8.94
N VAL A 159 -15.37 -12.67 -8.07
CA VAL A 159 -15.83 -12.61 -6.68
C VAL A 159 -17.23 -12.05 -6.59
N GLU A 160 -17.57 -11.01 -7.35
CA GLU A 160 -18.95 -10.51 -7.45
C GLU A 160 -19.90 -11.59 -7.98
N GLY A 161 -19.50 -12.36 -9.00
CA GLY A 161 -20.30 -13.50 -9.47
C GLY A 161 -20.52 -14.58 -8.40
N LEU A 162 -19.52 -14.83 -7.54
CA LEU A 162 -19.69 -15.73 -6.38
C LEU A 162 -20.63 -15.13 -5.32
N LEU A 163 -20.57 -13.82 -5.10
CA LEU A 163 -21.45 -13.09 -4.17
C LEU A 163 -22.90 -13.03 -4.68
N ASP A 164 -23.12 -12.91 -5.99
CA ASP A 164 -24.45 -12.99 -6.59
C ASP A 164 -25.09 -14.37 -6.38
N ILE A 165 -24.31 -15.43 -6.65
CA ILE A 165 -24.74 -16.81 -6.38
C ILE A 165 -25.02 -16.97 -4.87
N TYR A 166 -24.14 -16.44 -4.03
CA TYR A 166 -24.30 -16.48 -2.58
C TYR A 166 -25.63 -15.84 -2.15
N GLY A 167 -25.91 -14.63 -2.61
CA GLY A 167 -27.15 -13.91 -2.33
C GLY A 167 -28.38 -14.73 -2.71
N SER A 168 -28.36 -15.39 -3.87
CA SER A 168 -29.48 -16.25 -4.31
C SER A 168 -29.71 -17.48 -3.41
N VAL A 169 -28.64 -18.04 -2.84
CA VAL A 169 -28.70 -19.22 -1.96
C VAL A 169 -29.10 -18.85 -0.54
N ILE A 170 -28.68 -17.66 -0.08
CA ILE A 170 -28.74 -17.29 1.34
C ILE A 170 -30.01 -16.56 1.76
N GLN A 171 -30.78 -16.02 0.80
CA GLN A 171 -32.03 -15.25 1.01
C GLN A 171 -33.04 -15.86 2.00
N LYS A 172 -33.01 -17.18 2.20
CA LYS A 172 -33.92 -17.93 3.10
C LYS A 172 -33.21 -18.59 4.28
N THR A 173 -32.02 -18.11 4.63
CA THR A 173 -31.22 -18.67 5.73
C THR A 173 -30.83 -17.56 6.70
N PHE A 174 -30.14 -17.94 7.79
CA PHE A 174 -29.75 -17.03 8.86
C PHE A 174 -28.23 -16.85 8.92
N PHE A 175 -27.57 -16.81 7.77
CA PHE A 175 -26.14 -16.56 7.64
C PHE A 175 -25.85 -15.11 7.27
N PRO A 176 -24.65 -14.58 7.58
CA PRO A 176 -24.29 -13.19 7.34
C PRO A 176 -24.53 -12.75 5.90
N GLU A 177 -25.10 -11.56 5.73
CA GLU A 177 -25.20 -10.95 4.40
C GLU A 177 -23.81 -10.44 4.00
N LEU A 178 -23.36 -10.83 2.80
CA LEU A 178 -22.05 -10.42 2.25
C LEU A 178 -22.25 -9.25 1.30
N GLN A 179 -21.49 -8.18 1.51
CA GLN A 179 -21.50 -6.99 0.66
C GLN A 179 -20.46 -7.09 -0.46
N SER A 180 -20.49 -6.15 -1.40
CA SER A 180 -19.52 -6.07 -2.50
C SER A 180 -18.08 -6.07 -2.01
N ALA A 181 -17.21 -6.73 -2.77
CA ALA A 181 -15.83 -6.95 -2.37
C ALA A 181 -15.00 -5.65 -2.54
N ILE A 182 -14.18 -5.36 -1.53
CA ILE A 182 -13.27 -4.22 -1.51
C ILE A 182 -11.85 -4.71 -1.81
N GLY A 183 -11.28 -4.25 -2.93
CA GLY A 183 -9.90 -4.57 -3.30
C GLY A 183 -8.90 -3.88 -2.40
N VAL A 184 -8.12 -4.66 -1.63
CA VAL A 184 -7.13 -4.13 -0.67
C VAL A 184 -5.73 -4.70 -0.94
N GLY A 185 -4.70 -4.04 -0.40
CA GLY A 185 -3.33 -4.50 -0.49
C GLY A 185 -2.67 -4.27 -1.85
N SER A 186 -1.43 -4.75 -1.98
CA SER A 186 -0.50 -4.36 -3.06
C SER A 186 -1.04 -4.54 -4.47
N ALA A 187 -1.81 -5.61 -4.70
CA ALA A 187 -2.38 -5.94 -5.99
C ALA A 187 -3.40 -4.90 -6.46
N PHE A 188 -4.27 -4.39 -5.57
CA PHE A 188 -5.29 -3.40 -5.89
C PHE A 188 -4.79 -1.97 -5.75
N GLU A 189 -3.87 -1.71 -4.81
CA GLU A 189 -3.31 -0.38 -4.55
C GLU A 189 -2.34 0.12 -5.62
N GLY A 190 -1.86 -0.73 -6.55
CA GLY A 190 -1.00 -0.24 -7.64
C GLY A 190 0.45 -0.70 -7.62
N TRP A 191 0.91 -1.37 -6.56
CA TRP A 191 2.34 -1.50 -6.30
C TRP A 191 2.88 -2.93 -6.13
N SER A 192 2.07 -3.95 -6.42
CA SER A 192 2.51 -5.35 -6.33
C SER A 192 3.77 -5.65 -7.17
N PRO A 193 4.78 -6.34 -6.62
CA PRO A 193 5.95 -6.76 -7.39
C PRO A 193 5.52 -7.77 -8.46
N HIS A 194 5.97 -7.57 -9.71
CA HIS A 194 5.56 -8.39 -10.85
C HIS A 194 6.32 -9.72 -10.91
N GLU A 195 6.06 -10.56 -9.92
CA GLU A 195 6.63 -11.90 -9.78
C GLU A 195 5.56 -12.97 -9.96
N GLU A 196 6.00 -14.19 -10.25
CA GLU A 196 5.13 -15.36 -10.16
C GLU A 196 4.64 -15.44 -8.70
N ASN A 197 3.32 -15.36 -8.47
CA ASN A 197 2.62 -15.41 -7.17
C ASN A 197 2.06 -14.10 -6.58
N ILE A 198 1.59 -13.15 -7.41
CA ILE A 198 0.73 -12.06 -6.92
C ILE A 198 -0.54 -12.63 -6.26
N VAL A 199 -0.80 -12.21 -5.03
CA VAL A 199 -2.05 -12.49 -4.30
C VAL A 199 -2.98 -11.28 -4.39
N TYR A 200 -4.17 -11.49 -4.95
CA TYR A 200 -5.22 -10.48 -5.02
C TYR A 200 -6.08 -10.58 -3.77
N CYS A 201 -5.90 -9.63 -2.85
CA CYS A 201 -6.58 -9.61 -1.57
C CYS A 201 -7.88 -8.79 -1.65
N LEU A 202 -8.99 -9.37 -1.20
CA LEU A 202 -10.31 -8.76 -1.19
C LEU A 202 -10.88 -8.84 0.22
N LEU A 203 -11.32 -7.71 0.76
CA LEU A 203 -12.10 -7.65 1.99
C LEU A 203 -13.58 -7.69 1.63
N ILE A 204 -14.33 -8.63 2.20
CA ILE A 204 -15.78 -8.75 2.04
C ILE A 204 -16.44 -8.31 3.35
N PRO A 205 -17.13 -7.16 3.35
CA PRO A 205 -17.90 -6.72 4.51
C PRO A 205 -19.07 -7.67 4.78
N MET A 206 -19.33 -7.94 6.06
CA MET A 206 -20.43 -8.77 6.52
C MET A 206 -21.38 -7.96 7.40
N THR A 207 -22.68 -8.16 7.18
CA THR A 207 -23.73 -7.64 8.05
C THR A 207 -24.52 -8.78 8.70
N ALA A 208 -25.03 -8.52 9.90
CA ALA A 208 -25.79 -9.51 10.64
C ALA A 208 -27.07 -9.90 9.85
N PRO A 209 -27.42 -11.20 9.80
CA PRO A 209 -28.68 -11.61 9.21
C PRO A 209 -29.85 -11.22 10.10
N ARG A 210 -31.06 -11.28 9.52
CA ARG A 210 -32.30 -11.01 10.25
C ARG A 210 -32.41 -11.83 11.54
N GLY A 211 -32.86 -11.18 12.60
CA GLY A 211 -32.98 -11.78 13.94
C GLY A 211 -31.65 -11.95 14.66
N HIS A 212 -30.57 -11.36 14.15
CA HIS A 212 -29.27 -11.33 14.80
C HIS A 212 -28.69 -9.92 14.75
N SER A 213 -27.85 -9.58 15.72
CA SER A 213 -27.05 -8.37 15.75
C SER A 213 -25.58 -8.71 15.94
N PHE A 214 -24.71 -7.90 15.33
CA PHE A 214 -23.27 -7.95 15.57
C PHE A 214 -22.88 -6.82 16.51
N HIS A 215 -22.43 -7.17 17.69
CA HIS A 215 -21.89 -6.26 18.68
C HIS A 215 -20.37 -6.36 18.68
N ILE A 216 -19.72 -5.26 18.33
CA ILE A 216 -18.26 -5.16 18.35
C ILE A 216 -17.82 -4.93 19.80
N GLU A 217 -17.02 -5.84 20.33
CA GLU A 217 -16.37 -5.74 21.63
C GLU A 217 -14.87 -5.48 21.40
N LEU A 218 -14.42 -4.26 21.70
CA LEU A 218 -13.02 -3.90 21.59
C LEU A 218 -12.26 -4.35 22.84
N GLY A 219 -11.06 -4.92 22.66
CA GLY A 219 -10.17 -5.26 23.78
C GLY A 219 -9.70 -4.02 24.56
N ASN A 220 -9.11 -4.24 25.74
CA ASN A 220 -8.63 -3.17 26.63
C ASN A 220 -7.72 -2.15 25.93
N GLU A 221 -7.81 -0.88 26.33
CA GLU A 221 -7.18 0.28 25.68
C GLU A 221 -5.64 0.26 25.64
N GLY A 222 -4.99 -0.54 26.50
CA GLY A 222 -3.53 -0.55 26.67
C GLY A 222 -2.71 -1.05 25.47
N ASP A 223 -3.26 -1.92 24.62
CA ASP A 223 -2.56 -2.54 23.48
C ASP A 223 -3.32 -2.30 22.17
N LEU A 224 -3.28 -1.08 21.63
CA LEU A 224 -4.08 -0.66 20.46
C LEU A 224 -3.88 -1.54 19.20
N LEU A 225 -2.70 -2.14 19.00
CA LEU A 225 -2.40 -3.04 17.87
C LEU A 225 -2.70 -4.52 18.15
N ALA A 226 -2.68 -4.93 19.41
CA ALA A 226 -2.93 -6.30 19.85
C ALA A 226 -4.29 -6.46 20.54
N ARG A 227 -5.23 -5.54 20.26
CA ARG A 227 -6.60 -5.64 20.77
C ARG A 227 -7.18 -6.98 20.35
N ASN A 228 -7.42 -7.82 21.35
CA ASN A 228 -8.24 -9.02 21.22
C ASN A 228 -9.71 -8.64 21.06
N SER A 229 -10.01 -7.87 20.00
CA SER A 229 -11.37 -7.49 19.69
C SER A 229 -12.13 -8.72 19.23
N SER A 230 -13.42 -8.74 19.48
CA SER A 230 -14.30 -9.86 19.13
C SER A 230 -15.63 -9.32 18.63
N ILE A 231 -16.36 -10.17 17.92
CA ILE A 231 -17.68 -9.85 17.39
C ILE A 231 -18.65 -10.78 18.11
N ARG A 232 -19.42 -10.22 19.05
CA ARG A 232 -20.47 -10.93 19.74
C ARG A 232 -21.74 -10.92 18.91
N VAL A 233 -22.36 -12.07 18.79
CA VAL A 233 -23.60 -12.28 18.05
C VAL A 233 -24.72 -12.45 19.05
N GLU A 234 -25.70 -11.57 19.00
CA GLU A 234 -26.91 -11.65 19.84
C GLU A 234 -28.15 -11.90 18.98
N LEU A 235 -29.15 -12.52 19.57
CA LEU A 235 -30.43 -12.75 18.92
C LEU A 235 -31.35 -11.55 19.14
N GLU A 236 -31.97 -11.09 18.06
CA GLU A 236 -32.98 -10.03 18.09
C GLU A 236 -34.37 -10.58 17.87
N CYS A 237 -35.36 -9.97 18.53
CA CYS A 237 -36.75 -10.37 18.36
C CYS A 237 -37.28 -9.92 16.99
N THR A 238 -37.77 -10.86 16.20
CA THR A 238 -38.38 -10.58 14.89
C THR A 238 -39.91 -10.56 14.92
N CYS A 239 -40.55 -10.70 16.09
CA CYS A 239 -42.01 -10.82 16.19
C CYS A 239 -42.77 -9.59 15.69
N GLU A 240 -42.22 -8.39 15.85
CA GLU A 240 -42.84 -7.15 15.37
C GLU A 240 -42.68 -6.96 13.86
N ILE A 241 -41.64 -7.56 13.27
CA ILE A 241 -41.27 -7.46 11.85
C ILE A 241 -42.05 -8.49 10.99
N LYS A 242 -42.85 -9.37 11.62
CA LYS A 242 -43.59 -10.48 10.99
C LYS A 242 -44.62 -10.11 9.91
N GLN A 243 -44.76 -8.85 9.50
CA GLN A 243 -45.69 -8.46 8.41
C GLN A 243 -45.16 -8.75 6.99
N ALA A 244 -43.89 -9.15 6.79
CA ALA A 244 -43.31 -9.32 5.45
C ALA A 244 -42.88 -10.76 5.06
N SER A 245 -42.91 -11.74 5.97
CA SER A 245 -42.54 -13.13 5.67
C SER A 245 -43.26 -14.10 6.61
N GLU A 246 -44.27 -14.80 6.09
CA GLU A 246 -45.17 -15.67 6.88
C GLU A 246 -44.50 -16.96 7.42
N ASP A 247 -43.31 -17.32 6.94
CA ASP A 247 -42.67 -18.63 7.21
C ASP A 247 -41.52 -18.60 8.25
N MET A 248 -41.18 -17.45 8.84
CA MET A 248 -40.03 -17.34 9.75
C MET A 248 -40.43 -17.42 11.23
N LEU A 249 -39.81 -18.35 11.97
CA LEU A 249 -39.94 -18.47 13.41
C LEU A 249 -38.93 -17.55 14.11
N CYS A 250 -39.38 -16.86 15.16
CA CYS A 250 -38.51 -16.03 15.99
C CYS A 250 -37.70 -16.91 16.95
N PHE A 251 -36.37 -16.79 16.91
CA PHE A 251 -35.45 -17.55 17.76
C PHE A 251 -35.64 -17.35 19.26
N LEU A 252 -36.14 -16.18 19.69
CA LEU A 252 -36.33 -15.86 21.11
C LEU A 252 -37.66 -16.36 21.69
N HIS A 253 -38.67 -16.60 20.85
CA HIS A 253 -40.05 -16.83 21.31
C HIS A 253 -40.66 -18.18 20.90
N HIS A 254 -39.99 -18.95 20.04
CA HIS A 254 -40.42 -20.31 19.70
C HIS A 254 -39.53 -21.33 20.39
N SER A 255 -40.07 -22.52 20.64
CA SER A 255 -39.33 -23.61 21.27
C SER A 255 -38.30 -24.22 20.32
N GLU A 256 -37.24 -24.82 20.88
CA GLU A 256 -36.18 -25.48 20.11
C GLU A 256 -36.73 -26.51 19.09
N LYS A 257 -37.74 -27.29 19.48
CA LYS A 257 -38.43 -28.27 18.60
C LYS A 257 -39.14 -27.65 17.41
N GLU A 258 -39.60 -26.41 17.55
CA GLU A 258 -40.20 -25.68 16.43
C GLU A 258 -39.09 -25.12 15.52
N LEU A 259 -37.99 -24.66 16.12
CA LEU A 259 -36.83 -24.14 15.42
C LEU A 259 -36.07 -25.23 14.63
N GLU A 260 -36.14 -26.50 15.03
CA GLU A 260 -35.59 -27.64 14.26
C GLU A 260 -36.16 -27.74 12.83
N LYS A 261 -37.36 -27.19 12.59
CA LYS A 261 -38.01 -27.21 11.27
C LYS A 261 -37.50 -26.12 10.33
N GLN A 262 -36.81 -25.12 10.84
CA GLN A 262 -36.22 -24.05 10.04
C GLN A 262 -34.72 -24.27 9.83
N LYS A 263 -34.10 -23.38 9.03
CA LYS A 263 -32.65 -23.42 8.82
C LYS A 263 -31.90 -23.08 10.12
N PRO A 264 -30.71 -23.66 10.34
CA PRO A 264 -29.92 -23.40 11.54
C PRO A 264 -29.54 -21.92 11.65
N SER A 265 -29.36 -21.45 12.89
CA SER A 265 -28.85 -20.10 13.16
C SER A 265 -27.36 -20.04 12.80
N LEU A 266 -26.84 -18.83 12.53
CA LEU A 266 -25.38 -18.67 12.45
C LEU A 266 -24.69 -19.00 13.77
N LEU A 267 -25.37 -18.88 14.92
CA LEU A 267 -24.81 -19.21 16.23
C LEU A 267 -24.37 -20.68 16.29
N ASP A 268 -25.15 -21.57 15.68
CA ASP A 268 -24.88 -23.01 15.69
C ASP A 268 -23.74 -23.40 14.73
N THR A 269 -23.42 -22.56 13.75
CA THR A 269 -22.55 -22.93 12.62
C THR A 269 -21.26 -22.09 12.54
N LEU A 270 -21.37 -20.77 12.63
CA LEU A 270 -20.27 -19.83 12.45
C LEU A 270 -19.73 -19.26 13.76
N CYS A 271 -20.42 -19.47 14.88
CA CYS A 271 -19.97 -18.96 16.18
C CYS A 271 -19.31 -20.06 17.02
N THR A 272 -18.43 -19.63 17.92
CA THR A 272 -17.97 -20.39 19.08
C THR A 272 -18.52 -19.68 20.30
N ASP A 273 -19.38 -20.38 21.06
CA ASP A 273 -20.29 -19.77 22.03
C ASP A 273 -21.16 -18.69 21.38
N SER A 274 -21.03 -17.44 21.80
CA SER A 274 -21.75 -16.29 21.22
C SER A 274 -20.84 -15.39 20.38
N TYR A 275 -19.63 -15.82 20.04
CA TYR A 275 -18.69 -15.01 19.27
C TYR A 275 -18.49 -15.57 17.88
N LEU A 276 -18.49 -14.68 16.88
CA LEU A 276 -18.23 -15.06 15.50
C LEU A 276 -16.82 -15.64 15.39
N ASP A 277 -16.71 -16.83 14.81
CA ASP A 277 -15.45 -17.55 14.69
C ASP A 277 -14.90 -17.39 13.27
N ALA A 278 -13.72 -16.79 13.17
CA ALA A 278 -13.07 -16.49 11.90
C ALA A 278 -12.67 -17.75 11.13
N GLU A 279 -12.29 -18.83 11.83
CA GLU A 279 -11.91 -20.09 11.19
C GLU A 279 -13.11 -20.83 10.65
N LYS A 280 -14.21 -20.89 11.43
CA LYS A 280 -15.48 -21.45 10.95
C LYS A 280 -16.03 -20.67 9.76
N THR A 281 -15.97 -19.34 9.82
CA THR A 281 -16.39 -18.44 8.73
C THR A 281 -15.57 -18.68 7.47
N ALA A 282 -14.24 -18.69 7.57
CA ALA A 282 -13.37 -18.97 6.43
C ALA A 282 -13.62 -20.37 5.84
N LYS A 283 -13.72 -21.39 6.70
CA LYS A 283 -13.97 -22.77 6.28
C LYS A 283 -15.30 -22.94 5.57
N TRP A 284 -16.34 -22.29 6.09
CA TRP A 284 -17.66 -22.29 5.50
C TRP A 284 -17.64 -21.69 4.09
N PHE A 285 -17.02 -20.52 3.91
CA PHE A 285 -16.96 -19.88 2.60
C PHE A 285 -16.06 -20.66 1.62
N GLN A 286 -14.98 -21.27 2.07
CA GLN A 286 -14.17 -22.18 1.25
C GLN A 286 -14.98 -23.36 0.71
N ASN A 287 -15.87 -23.92 1.52
CA ASN A 287 -16.78 -24.98 1.07
C ASN A 287 -17.82 -24.44 0.09
N PHE A 288 -18.35 -23.24 0.33
CA PHE A 288 -19.23 -22.55 -0.61
C PHE A 288 -18.55 -22.37 -1.97
N VAL A 289 -17.32 -21.83 -2.03
CA VAL A 289 -16.57 -21.65 -3.28
C VAL A 289 -16.42 -22.97 -4.04
N LYS A 290 -16.09 -24.08 -3.36
CA LYS A 290 -15.98 -25.40 -4.00
C LYS A 290 -17.29 -25.85 -4.66
N SER A 291 -18.43 -25.59 -4.01
CA SER A 291 -19.74 -25.98 -4.51
C SER A 291 -20.30 -25.02 -5.56
N ALA A 292 -20.11 -23.71 -5.37
CA ALA A 292 -20.65 -22.66 -6.21
C ALA A 292 -19.82 -22.44 -7.49
N TRP A 293 -18.54 -22.84 -7.50
CA TRP A 293 -17.66 -22.59 -8.65
C TRP A 293 -18.26 -23.10 -9.97
N VAL A 294 -18.87 -24.29 -9.99
CA VAL A 294 -19.46 -24.86 -11.22
C VAL A 294 -20.63 -24.05 -11.79
N LEU A 295 -21.17 -23.12 -11.00
CA LEU A 295 -22.26 -22.23 -11.40
C LEU A 295 -21.74 -20.87 -11.93
N THR A 296 -20.44 -20.58 -11.77
CA THR A 296 -19.86 -19.33 -12.27
C THR A 296 -19.58 -19.43 -13.77
N PRO A 297 -19.77 -18.36 -14.55
CA PRO A 297 -19.38 -18.33 -15.96
C PRO A 297 -17.90 -18.68 -16.19
N GLN A 298 -17.04 -18.30 -15.25
CA GLN A 298 -15.58 -18.45 -15.33
C GLN A 298 -15.11 -19.90 -15.14
N SER A 299 -15.98 -20.79 -14.64
CA SER A 299 -15.68 -22.23 -14.50
C SER A 299 -15.39 -22.93 -15.83
N GLN A 300 -15.85 -22.38 -16.95
CA GLN A 300 -15.57 -22.90 -18.29
C GLN A 300 -14.14 -22.60 -18.77
N VAL A 301 -13.51 -21.57 -18.20
CA VAL A 301 -12.20 -21.06 -18.64
C VAL A 301 -11.10 -21.37 -17.63
N TYR A 302 -11.46 -21.45 -16.34
CA TYR A 302 -10.52 -21.62 -15.24
C TYR A 302 -10.87 -22.84 -14.39
N ASN A 303 -9.83 -23.60 -14.06
CA ASN A 303 -9.90 -24.57 -12.98
C ASN A 303 -9.69 -23.85 -11.65
N VAL A 304 -10.50 -24.16 -10.64
CA VAL A 304 -10.32 -23.62 -9.29
C VAL A 304 -9.67 -24.65 -8.38
N LYS A 305 -8.73 -24.19 -7.56
CA LYS A 305 -8.17 -24.95 -6.44
C LYS A 305 -8.23 -24.10 -5.19
N VAL A 306 -9.11 -24.47 -4.24
CA VAL A 306 -9.10 -23.85 -2.92
C VAL A 306 -7.86 -24.30 -2.15
N LEU A 307 -7.09 -23.32 -1.68
CA LEU A 307 -5.82 -23.51 -0.99
C LEU A 307 -6.05 -23.59 0.54
N PRO A 308 -5.21 -24.32 1.28
CA PRO A 308 -5.31 -24.37 2.73
C PRO A 308 -5.05 -22.97 3.32
N SER A 309 -6.06 -22.45 4.01
CA SER A 309 -6.05 -21.19 4.75
C SER A 309 -6.95 -21.36 5.96
N THR A 310 -6.55 -20.85 7.13
CA THR A 310 -7.30 -21.05 8.38
C THR A 310 -8.35 -19.96 8.59
N ARG A 311 -8.00 -18.70 8.33
CA ARG A 311 -8.84 -17.53 8.65
C ARG A 311 -9.18 -16.64 7.44
N SER A 312 -8.82 -17.08 6.25
CA SER A 312 -9.19 -16.47 4.97
C SER A 312 -9.68 -17.55 4.01
N CYS A 313 -10.37 -17.16 2.94
CA CYS A 313 -10.65 -18.06 1.83
C CYS A 313 -9.69 -17.78 0.68
N MET A 314 -8.60 -18.54 0.64
CA MET A 314 -7.63 -18.46 -0.44
C MET A 314 -7.91 -19.53 -1.50
N PHE A 315 -7.95 -19.13 -2.77
CA PHE A 315 -8.09 -20.06 -3.90
C PHE A 315 -7.33 -19.59 -5.12
N GLN A 316 -6.94 -20.54 -5.94
CA GLN A 316 -6.17 -20.33 -7.16
C GLN A 316 -7.02 -20.66 -8.37
N MET A 317 -7.04 -19.74 -9.33
CA MET A 317 -7.60 -19.94 -10.66
C MET A 317 -6.48 -20.25 -11.63
N THR A 318 -6.55 -21.39 -12.30
CA THR A 318 -5.56 -21.82 -13.30
C THR A 318 -6.20 -21.85 -14.68
N SER A 319 -5.66 -21.07 -15.61
CA SER A 319 -6.11 -21.07 -17.01
C SER A 319 -5.60 -22.29 -17.78
N ALA A 320 -6.15 -22.54 -18.97
CA ALA A 320 -5.63 -23.54 -19.90
C ALA A 320 -4.14 -23.32 -20.26
N THR A 321 -3.65 -22.07 -20.22
CA THR A 321 -2.24 -21.73 -20.44
C THR A 321 -1.37 -21.87 -19.18
N LYS A 322 -1.86 -22.54 -18.14
CA LYS A 322 -1.19 -22.74 -16.84
C LYS A 322 -0.79 -21.43 -16.13
N ARG A 323 -1.45 -20.32 -16.44
CA ARG A 323 -1.29 -19.08 -15.67
C ARG A 323 -2.16 -19.18 -14.43
N ASN A 324 -1.55 -18.89 -13.29
CA ASN A 324 -2.20 -18.96 -12.00
C ASN A 324 -2.52 -17.56 -11.49
N ILE A 325 -3.75 -17.35 -11.04
CA ILE A 325 -4.19 -16.15 -10.33
C ILE A 325 -4.59 -16.61 -8.93
N THR A 326 -3.95 -16.08 -7.89
CA THR A 326 -4.27 -16.40 -6.51
C THR A 326 -5.14 -15.29 -5.95
N ILE A 327 -6.31 -15.64 -5.42
CA ILE A 327 -7.26 -14.73 -4.79
C ILE A 327 -7.34 -15.10 -3.31
N GLU A 328 -7.25 -14.11 -2.45
CA GLU A 328 -7.48 -14.24 -1.01
C GLU A 328 -8.68 -13.38 -0.61
N ILE A 329 -9.70 -14.02 -0.07
CA ILE A 329 -10.86 -13.35 0.51
C ILE A 329 -10.71 -13.31 2.02
N ILE A 330 -10.79 -12.10 2.56
CA ILE A 330 -10.79 -11.79 3.99
C ILE A 330 -12.17 -11.26 4.35
N PHE A 331 -12.69 -11.65 5.51
CA PHE A 331 -14.00 -11.19 5.96
C PHE A 331 -13.83 -10.02 6.92
N GLY A 332 -14.74 -9.05 6.87
CA GLY A 332 -14.70 -7.88 7.75
C GLY A 332 -16.07 -7.51 8.29
N VAL A 333 -16.14 -7.04 9.53
CA VAL A 333 -17.31 -6.30 10.05
C VAL A 333 -16.90 -4.85 10.24
N GLN A 334 -17.63 -3.94 9.62
CA GLN A 334 -17.33 -2.51 9.66
C GLN A 334 -17.59 -1.96 11.07
N GLN A 335 -16.65 -1.15 11.57
CA GLN A 335 -16.81 -0.49 12.86
C GLN A 335 -17.62 0.80 12.69
N GLY A 336 -18.93 0.71 12.92
CA GLY A 336 -19.84 1.84 12.71
C GLY A 336 -19.88 2.24 11.24
N ASP A 337 -19.73 3.54 10.97
CA ASP A 337 -19.64 4.14 9.64
C ASP A 337 -18.20 4.48 9.23
N SER A 338 -17.20 3.97 9.97
CA SER A 338 -15.78 4.25 9.73
C SER A 338 -15.15 3.35 8.67
N ASP A 339 -13.95 3.72 8.23
CA ASP A 339 -13.10 2.94 7.31
C ASP A 339 -12.27 1.86 8.01
N ILE A 340 -12.57 1.59 9.28
CA ILE A 340 -11.92 0.55 10.09
C ILE A 340 -12.82 -0.67 10.18
N PHE A 341 -12.23 -1.84 9.95
CA PHE A 341 -12.92 -3.12 9.95
C PHE A 341 -12.33 -4.06 10.99
N LEU A 342 -13.17 -4.82 11.68
CA LEU A 342 -12.72 -6.01 12.38
C LEU A 342 -12.55 -7.12 11.36
N SER A 343 -11.32 -7.56 11.14
CA SER A 343 -10.94 -8.45 10.04
C SER A 343 -10.69 -9.87 10.50
N SER A 344 -10.99 -10.85 9.64
CA SER A 344 -10.66 -12.26 9.90
C SER A 344 -9.15 -12.52 9.82
N GLN A 345 -8.38 -11.60 9.24
CA GLN A 345 -6.93 -11.73 9.09
C GLN A 345 -6.22 -11.94 10.44
N ARG A 346 -5.16 -12.74 10.42
CA ARG A 346 -4.40 -13.08 11.63
C ARG A 346 -3.50 -11.92 12.04
N THR A 347 -3.40 -11.66 13.34
CA THR A 347 -2.28 -10.89 13.92
C THR A 347 -1.04 -11.78 14.00
N GLU A 348 0.16 -11.21 14.04
CA GLU A 348 1.44 -11.96 14.08
C GLU A 348 1.61 -12.86 15.33
N ALA A 349 0.71 -12.77 16.32
CA ALA A 349 0.71 -13.61 17.51
C ALA A 349 0.39 -15.09 17.19
N ILE A 350 1.30 -15.98 17.62
CA ILE A 350 1.28 -17.43 17.35
C ILE A 350 -0.04 -18.09 17.85
N LEU A 351 -0.62 -17.61 18.94
CA LEU A 351 -1.86 -18.12 19.55
C LEU A 351 -2.96 -17.06 19.57
N THR A 352 -3.44 -16.65 18.39
CA THR A 352 -4.64 -15.82 18.28
C THR A 352 -5.88 -16.72 18.34
N PRO A 353 -6.80 -16.55 19.31
CA PRO A 353 -8.06 -17.30 19.35
C PRO A 353 -8.86 -17.17 18.05
N SER A 354 -9.60 -18.22 17.67
CA SER A 354 -10.42 -18.22 16.45
C SER A 354 -11.54 -17.16 16.47
N THR A 355 -11.96 -16.73 17.66
CA THR A 355 -12.96 -15.69 17.91
C THR A 355 -12.41 -14.26 17.99
N THR A 356 -11.09 -14.09 17.92
CA THR A 356 -10.47 -12.75 17.88
C THR A 356 -10.55 -12.18 16.47
N TRP A 357 -10.97 -10.93 16.30
CA TRP A 357 -11.05 -10.21 15.03
C TRP A 357 -10.31 -8.87 15.15
N PRO A 358 -9.02 -8.80 14.78
CA PRO A 358 -8.25 -7.58 14.94
C PRO A 358 -8.79 -6.43 14.06
N GLN A 359 -8.59 -5.20 14.54
CA GLN A 359 -8.90 -4.01 13.75
C GLN A 359 -7.90 -3.89 12.59
N SER A 360 -8.42 -3.68 11.39
CA SER A 360 -7.65 -3.55 10.15
C SER A 360 -7.86 -2.17 9.55
N CYS A 361 -6.74 -1.54 9.19
CA CYS A 361 -6.72 -0.27 8.48
C CYS A 361 -6.66 -0.43 6.96
N ALA A 362 -6.77 -1.65 6.42
CA ALA A 362 -6.53 -1.93 5.00
C ALA A 362 -7.45 -1.11 4.05
N VAL A 363 -8.70 -0.88 4.45
CA VAL A 363 -9.64 -0.05 3.67
C VAL A 363 -9.27 1.43 3.77
N ALA A 364 -8.93 1.94 4.96
CA ALA A 364 -8.42 3.29 5.15
C ALA A 364 -7.12 3.54 4.37
N GLU A 365 -6.18 2.58 4.36
CA GLU A 365 -4.95 2.60 3.57
C GLU A 365 -5.24 2.67 2.08
N MET A 366 -6.12 1.81 1.59
CA MET A 366 -6.55 1.82 0.19
C MET A 366 -7.16 3.17 -0.18
N LYS A 367 -8.05 3.73 0.65
CA LYS A 367 -8.65 5.04 0.43
C LYS A 367 -7.61 6.16 0.41
N PHE A 368 -6.64 6.13 1.31
CA PHE A 368 -5.54 7.09 1.34
C PHE A 368 -4.77 7.08 0.02
N ILE A 369 -4.31 5.89 -0.41
CA ILE A 369 -3.54 5.76 -1.66
C ILE A 369 -4.37 6.17 -2.88
N GLN A 370 -5.67 5.83 -2.91
CA GLN A 370 -6.58 6.27 -3.96
C GLN A 370 -6.76 7.80 -3.97
N HIS A 371 -6.91 8.42 -2.80
CA HIS A 371 -7.03 9.87 -2.67
C HIS A 371 -5.77 10.57 -3.21
N ILE A 372 -4.58 10.16 -2.77
CA ILE A 372 -3.30 10.69 -3.25
C ILE A 372 -3.16 10.51 -4.77
N THR A 373 -3.51 9.34 -5.31
CA THR A 373 -3.43 9.08 -6.75
C THR A 373 -4.39 9.97 -7.56
N THR A 374 -5.54 10.31 -6.99
CA THR A 374 -6.54 11.19 -7.63
C THR A 374 -6.09 12.65 -7.60
N GLU A 375 -5.55 13.10 -6.48
CA GLU A 375 -5.07 14.48 -6.28
C GLU A 375 -3.77 14.79 -7.01
N ALA A 376 -2.89 13.80 -7.23
CA ALA A 376 -1.54 14.02 -7.78
C ALA A 376 -1.49 14.24 -9.32
N TRP A 377 -2.59 14.65 -9.97
CA TRP A 377 -2.72 14.98 -11.40
C TRP A 377 -1.70 14.23 -12.30
N PHE A 378 -1.85 12.90 -12.43
CA PHE A 378 -1.04 11.99 -13.27
C PHE A 378 0.30 11.47 -12.71
N HIS A 379 0.70 11.81 -11.47
CA HIS A 379 1.97 11.32 -10.91
C HIS A 379 1.80 10.15 -9.91
N THR A 380 2.09 8.93 -10.38
CA THR A 380 2.08 7.69 -9.56
C THR A 380 3.47 7.33 -9.00
N LEU A 381 4.32 8.34 -8.77
CA LEU A 381 5.71 8.12 -8.37
C LEU A 381 5.83 7.30 -7.08
N HIS A 382 5.02 7.62 -6.08
CA HIS A 382 4.98 6.90 -4.80
C HIS A 382 4.70 5.40 -4.99
N LEU A 383 3.83 5.03 -5.95
CA LEU A 383 3.57 3.62 -6.30
C LEU A 383 4.79 2.97 -6.95
N LYS A 384 5.53 3.70 -7.80
CA LYS A 384 6.79 3.20 -8.37
C LYS A 384 7.85 2.99 -7.30
N CYS A 385 7.97 3.90 -6.34
CA CYS A 385 8.84 3.74 -5.18
C CYS A 385 8.46 2.49 -4.38
N MET A 386 7.17 2.31 -4.06
CA MET A 386 6.66 1.10 -3.39
C MET A 386 7.05 -0.17 -4.15
N GLN A 387 6.93 -0.19 -5.48
CA GLN A 387 7.28 -1.37 -6.31
C GLN A 387 8.77 -1.71 -6.24
N VAL A 388 9.64 -0.70 -6.27
CA VAL A 388 11.10 -0.89 -6.15
C VAL A 388 11.40 -1.55 -4.81
N PHE A 389 10.89 -0.99 -3.71
CA PHE A 389 11.12 -1.56 -2.39
C PHE A 389 10.49 -2.93 -2.21
N ALA A 390 9.26 -3.15 -2.72
CA ALA A 390 8.61 -4.45 -2.65
C ALA A 390 9.47 -5.56 -3.30
N ARG A 391 10.18 -5.26 -4.40
CA ARG A 391 11.16 -6.18 -5.00
C ARG A 391 12.46 -6.27 -4.21
N MET A 392 13.01 -5.14 -3.76
CA MET A 392 14.28 -5.12 -3.02
C MET A 392 14.20 -5.82 -1.66
N LEU A 393 13.01 -5.88 -1.06
CA LEU A 393 12.77 -6.52 0.23
C LEU A 393 12.48 -8.02 0.13
N VAL A 394 12.38 -8.59 -1.07
CA VAL A 394 12.20 -10.03 -1.24
C VAL A 394 13.37 -10.76 -0.58
N GLY A 395 13.05 -11.68 0.34
CA GLY A 395 14.02 -12.46 1.11
C GLY A 395 14.60 -11.76 2.33
N THR A 396 14.15 -10.56 2.67
CA THR A 396 14.52 -9.83 3.91
C THR A 396 13.46 -10.01 5.00
N SER A 397 13.82 -9.72 6.26
CA SER A 397 12.89 -9.65 7.39
C SER A 397 12.14 -8.33 7.51
N ILE A 398 12.59 -7.27 6.79
CA ILE A 398 11.89 -5.99 6.73
C ILE A 398 10.56 -6.15 5.99
N SER A 399 9.46 -5.87 6.69
CA SER A 399 8.12 -5.92 6.14
C SER A 399 7.87 -4.81 5.11
N THR A 400 7.22 -5.15 3.99
CA THR A 400 6.73 -4.15 3.02
C THR A 400 5.72 -3.19 3.65
N TYR A 401 5.07 -3.59 4.74
CA TYR A 401 4.19 -2.74 5.53
C TYR A 401 4.91 -1.55 6.17
N PHE A 402 6.17 -1.74 6.62
CA PHE A 402 6.96 -0.63 7.16
C PHE A 402 7.28 0.40 6.09
N ILE A 403 7.67 -0.03 4.89
CA ILE A 403 7.89 0.88 3.75
C ILE A 403 6.60 1.60 3.37
N LYS A 404 5.46 0.88 3.32
CA LYS A 404 4.15 1.50 3.06
C LYS A 404 3.86 2.61 4.05
N THR A 405 4.06 2.34 5.34
CA THR A 405 3.85 3.31 6.42
C THR A 405 4.77 4.51 6.29
N VAL A 406 6.06 4.30 5.99
CA VAL A 406 7.03 5.38 5.74
C VAL A 406 6.60 6.25 4.55
N ILE A 407 6.20 5.64 3.43
CA ILE A 407 5.74 6.41 2.26
C ILE A 407 4.48 7.20 2.58
N MET A 408 3.53 6.64 3.33
CA MET A 408 2.33 7.36 3.72
C MET A 408 2.66 8.60 4.59
N HIS A 409 3.58 8.49 5.55
CA HIS A 409 4.09 9.65 6.30
C HIS A 409 4.80 10.66 5.41
N LEU A 410 5.66 10.20 4.49
CA LEU A 410 6.34 11.11 3.56
C LEU A 410 5.37 11.83 2.62
N LEU A 411 4.25 11.20 2.25
CA LEU A 411 3.19 11.81 1.43
C LEU A 411 2.42 12.91 2.16
N THR A 412 2.43 12.95 3.50
CA THR A 412 1.85 14.06 4.27
C THR A 412 2.86 15.16 4.58
N ILE A 413 4.17 14.84 4.59
CA ILE A 413 5.24 15.79 4.90
C ILE A 413 5.76 16.52 3.65
N ILE A 414 5.90 15.80 2.53
CA ILE A 414 6.45 16.33 1.28
C ILE A 414 5.27 16.75 0.37
N PRO A 415 5.22 18.01 -0.10
CA PRO A 415 4.18 18.46 -1.03
C PRO A 415 4.07 17.55 -2.27
N LEU A 416 2.84 17.27 -2.71
CA LEU A 416 2.58 16.32 -3.80
C LEU A 416 3.23 16.73 -5.12
N GLU A 417 3.48 18.02 -5.33
CA GLU A 417 4.18 18.58 -6.48
C GLU A 417 5.65 18.12 -6.56
N MET A 418 6.24 17.74 -5.41
CA MET A 418 7.62 17.24 -5.32
C MET A 418 7.73 15.72 -5.47
N TRP A 419 6.62 15.05 -5.83
CA TRP A 419 6.58 13.65 -6.23
C TRP A 419 6.60 13.52 -7.76
N HIS A 420 7.46 14.32 -8.42
CA HIS A 420 7.65 14.31 -9.86
C HIS A 420 8.68 13.25 -10.31
N ARG A 421 8.60 12.84 -11.58
CA ARG A 421 9.50 11.82 -12.17
C ARG A 421 10.98 12.16 -11.97
N ASP A 422 11.35 13.43 -12.10
CA ASP A 422 12.74 13.88 -11.98
C ASP A 422 13.29 13.70 -10.56
N ASP A 423 12.41 13.63 -9.55
CA ASP A 423 12.75 13.42 -8.15
C ASP A 423 12.76 11.94 -7.75
N PHE A 424 12.57 10.99 -8.69
CA PHE A 424 12.39 9.57 -8.36
C PHE A 424 13.49 9.00 -7.46
N LEU A 425 14.75 9.23 -7.82
CA LEU A 425 15.90 8.72 -7.05
C LEU A 425 16.01 9.40 -5.70
N LEU A 426 15.70 10.71 -5.64
CA LEU A 426 15.65 11.47 -4.39
C LEU A 426 14.59 10.88 -3.45
N ARG A 427 13.40 10.54 -3.96
CA ARG A 427 12.34 9.93 -3.16
C ARG A 427 12.69 8.53 -2.67
N LEU A 428 13.38 7.72 -3.48
CA LEU A 428 13.89 6.44 -3.00
C LEU A 428 14.87 6.63 -1.84
N ASP A 429 15.79 7.58 -1.95
CA ASP A 429 16.76 7.88 -0.89
C ASP A 429 16.08 8.46 0.37
N ASP A 430 15.09 9.34 0.22
CA ASP A 430 14.31 9.88 1.35
C ASP A 430 13.57 8.76 2.11
N ILE A 431 13.02 7.77 1.41
CA ILE A 431 12.35 6.62 2.03
C ILE A 431 13.33 5.82 2.89
N VAL A 432 14.52 5.50 2.37
CA VAL A 432 15.51 4.74 3.14
C VAL A 432 16.04 5.57 4.30
N ARG A 433 16.32 6.86 4.10
CA ARG A 433 16.77 7.77 5.17
C ARG A 433 15.71 7.90 6.28
N TYR A 434 14.44 8.04 5.92
CA TYR A 434 13.35 8.09 6.89
C TYR A 434 13.25 6.78 7.69
N LEU A 435 13.30 5.64 6.99
CA LEU A 435 13.31 4.33 7.66
C LEU A 435 14.52 4.16 8.60
N GLN A 436 15.69 4.65 8.19
CA GLN A 436 16.89 4.66 9.02
C GLN A 436 16.68 5.46 10.30
N CYS A 437 16.17 6.69 10.20
CA CYS A 437 15.85 7.50 11.37
C CYS A 437 14.83 6.80 12.29
N CYS A 438 13.78 6.19 11.72
CA CYS A 438 12.82 5.40 12.49
C CYS A 438 13.49 4.23 13.22
N LEU A 439 14.44 3.56 12.59
CA LEU A 439 15.13 2.45 13.22
C LEU A 439 16.08 2.92 14.33
N GLU A 440 16.86 3.98 14.10
CA GLU A 440 17.76 4.57 15.09
C GLU A 440 17.01 5.03 16.35
N GLU A 441 15.84 5.64 16.17
CA GLU A 441 14.95 6.06 17.26
C GLU A 441 14.05 4.92 17.78
N LYS A 442 14.16 3.72 17.21
CA LYS A 442 13.28 2.55 17.46
C LYS A 442 11.79 2.90 17.41
N ARG A 443 11.44 3.83 16.53
CA ARG A 443 10.12 4.43 16.46
C ARG A 443 9.65 4.61 15.02
N LEU A 444 8.62 3.85 14.66
CA LEU A 444 7.82 4.05 13.46
C LEU A 444 6.36 4.10 13.88
N ASN A 445 5.77 5.29 13.95
CA ASN A 445 4.37 5.40 14.33
C ASN A 445 3.46 4.85 13.21
N HIS A 446 2.44 4.07 13.57
CA HIS A 446 1.39 3.64 12.65
C HIS A 446 0.66 4.87 12.09
N PHE A 447 0.36 4.85 10.79
CA PHE A 447 -0.10 6.04 10.07
C PHE A 447 -1.42 6.64 10.58
N PHE A 448 -2.40 5.81 10.96
CA PHE A 448 -3.76 6.28 11.31
C PHE A 448 -4.02 6.59 12.80
N PHE A 449 -3.10 6.29 13.71
CA PHE A 449 -3.33 6.50 15.16
C PHE A 449 -2.73 7.82 15.61
N GLY A 450 -3.56 8.73 16.12
CA GLY A 450 -3.12 10.03 16.64
C GLY A 450 -2.48 10.95 15.61
N ASN A 451 -2.73 10.71 14.32
CA ASN A 451 -2.20 11.51 13.23
C ASN A 451 -3.27 12.52 12.77
N GLU A 452 -2.98 13.80 12.93
CA GLU A 452 -3.88 14.90 12.58
C GLU A 452 -3.84 15.26 11.09
N MET A 453 -2.85 14.74 10.34
CA MET A 453 -2.64 15.03 8.91
C MET A 453 -3.42 14.10 7.98
N ILE A 454 -4.46 13.44 8.48
CA ILE A 454 -5.26 12.47 7.73
C ILE A 454 -6.33 13.21 6.92
N PRO A 455 -6.46 12.98 5.61
CA PRO A 455 -7.48 13.63 4.79
C PRO A 455 -8.92 13.27 5.23
N ASP A 456 -9.83 14.26 5.19
CA ASP A 456 -11.25 14.13 5.61
C ASP A 456 -12.04 13.04 4.88
N VAL A 457 -11.56 12.58 3.71
CA VAL A 457 -12.17 11.47 2.96
C VAL A 457 -12.08 10.12 3.70
N ILE A 458 -11.19 10.03 4.70
CA ILE A 458 -10.97 8.83 5.51
C ILE A 458 -11.67 9.01 6.85
N VAL A 459 -12.69 8.19 7.09
CA VAL A 459 -13.47 8.25 8.32
C VAL A 459 -12.84 7.32 9.35
N LEU A 460 -12.32 7.87 10.44
CA LEU A 460 -11.73 7.09 11.53
C LEU A 460 -12.61 7.11 12.78
N PRO A 461 -12.66 6.02 13.56
CA PRO A 461 -13.29 6.03 14.88
C PRO A 461 -12.63 7.06 15.81
N PRO A 462 -13.37 7.65 16.77
CA PRO A 462 -12.80 8.57 17.77
C PRO A 462 -11.57 8.00 18.50
N ALA A 463 -11.58 6.70 18.77
CA ALA A 463 -10.45 6.02 19.42
C ALA A 463 -9.13 6.08 18.64
N PHE A 464 -9.17 6.22 17.30
CA PHE A 464 -7.98 6.39 16.46
C PHE A 464 -7.53 7.85 16.42
N GLN A 465 -8.48 8.79 16.38
CA GLN A 465 -8.20 10.22 16.31
C GLN A 465 -7.60 10.73 17.62
N PHE A 466 -8.16 10.30 18.76
CA PHE A 466 -7.75 10.75 20.09
C PHE A 466 -6.71 9.84 20.78
N SER A 467 -6.28 8.76 20.13
CA SER A 467 -5.17 7.94 20.66
C SER A 467 -3.84 8.68 20.54
N GLY A 468 -2.90 8.39 21.43
CA GLY A 468 -1.49 8.73 21.18
C GLY A 468 -0.93 7.95 19.97
N PRO A 469 0.20 8.40 19.38
CA PRO A 469 0.84 7.68 18.29
C PRO A 469 1.26 6.27 18.71
N VAL A 470 0.87 5.30 17.91
CA VAL A 470 1.14 3.87 18.16
C VAL A 470 2.44 3.46 17.48
N ASN A 471 3.42 2.93 18.22
CA ASN A 471 4.74 2.59 17.67
C ASN A 471 4.79 1.15 17.12
N LEU A 472 5.00 0.98 15.81
CA LEU A 472 5.21 -0.31 15.16
C LEU A 472 6.55 -0.97 15.52
N PHE A 473 7.52 -0.19 15.99
CA PHE A 473 8.87 -0.64 16.34
C PHE A 473 9.06 -0.88 17.84
N GLU A 474 7.98 -0.86 18.63
CA GLU A 474 8.01 -1.06 20.08
C GLU A 474 8.74 -2.36 20.48
N TYR A 475 8.52 -3.46 19.74
CA TYR A 475 9.18 -4.74 20.00
C TYR A 475 10.72 -4.71 19.85
N LEU A 476 11.27 -3.73 19.13
CA LEU A 476 12.73 -3.58 18.94
C LEU A 476 13.43 -2.99 20.16
N GLU A 477 12.68 -2.43 21.12
CA GLU A 477 13.24 -2.01 22.40
C GLU A 477 13.69 -3.23 23.20
N GLU A 478 12.92 -4.32 23.17
CA GLU A 478 13.17 -5.56 23.89
C GLU A 478 14.00 -6.56 23.08
N ASP A 479 13.72 -6.74 21.79
CA ASP A 479 14.40 -7.71 20.93
C ASP A 479 15.65 -7.12 20.25
N THR A 480 16.79 -7.24 20.95
CA THR A 480 18.09 -6.79 20.44
C THR A 480 18.52 -7.56 19.18
N TYR A 481 18.12 -8.82 19.03
CA TYR A 481 18.47 -9.62 17.85
C TYR A 481 17.70 -9.14 16.63
N ALA A 482 16.38 -8.94 16.75
CA ALA A 482 15.56 -8.37 15.70
C ALA A 482 16.06 -6.97 15.30
N TYR A 483 16.39 -6.12 16.27
CA TYR A 483 16.97 -4.80 16.02
C TYR A 483 18.27 -4.85 15.22
N THR A 484 19.22 -5.69 15.64
CA THR A 484 20.52 -5.84 14.95
C THR A 484 20.33 -6.38 13.53
N ARG A 485 19.47 -7.38 13.36
CA ARG A 485 19.15 -7.94 12.04
C ARG A 485 18.52 -6.90 11.12
N MET A 486 17.58 -6.07 11.61
CA MET A 486 16.99 -5.01 10.77
C MET A 486 18.02 -3.95 10.37
N LEU A 487 18.99 -3.62 11.23
CA LEU A 487 20.08 -2.69 10.88
C LEU A 487 20.97 -3.27 9.77
N GLU A 488 21.32 -4.55 9.87
CA GLU A 488 22.11 -5.24 8.84
C GLU A 488 21.38 -5.28 7.48
N GLU A 489 20.09 -5.63 7.49
CA GLU A 489 19.25 -5.66 6.29
C GLU A 489 19.02 -4.26 5.71
N LEU A 490 18.93 -3.22 6.54
CA LEU A 490 18.85 -1.83 6.09
C LEU A 490 20.15 -1.38 5.42
N GLN A 491 21.31 -1.77 5.96
CA GLN A 491 22.59 -1.49 5.32
C GLN A 491 22.71 -2.20 3.96
N GLU A 492 22.20 -3.43 3.86
CA GLU A 492 22.10 -4.12 2.59
C GLU A 492 21.16 -3.40 1.62
N LEU A 493 20.01 -2.90 2.11
CA LEU A 493 19.07 -2.11 1.32
C LEU A 493 19.73 -0.83 0.76
N HIS A 494 20.52 -0.11 1.56
CA HIS A 494 21.33 1.01 1.09
C HIS A 494 22.31 0.59 0.00
N CYS A 495 23.02 -0.52 0.17
CA CYS A 495 23.94 -1.04 -0.85
C CYS A 495 23.22 -1.41 -2.15
N ARG A 496 22.04 -2.06 -2.06
CA ARG A 496 21.20 -2.40 -3.21
C ARG A 496 20.71 -1.13 -3.91
N LEU A 497 20.29 -0.11 -3.17
CA LEU A 497 19.85 1.18 -3.73
C LEU A 497 21.01 1.92 -4.39
N ALA A 498 22.17 1.97 -3.76
CA ALA A 498 23.37 2.58 -4.34
C ALA A 498 23.81 1.89 -5.64
N ARG A 499 23.71 0.55 -5.70
CA ARG A 499 23.97 -0.20 -6.93
C ARG A 499 22.96 0.13 -8.03
N LEU A 500 21.69 0.27 -7.68
CA LEU A 500 20.65 0.72 -8.60
C LEU A 500 20.92 2.15 -9.09
N MET A 501 21.39 3.05 -8.22
CA MET A 501 21.76 4.42 -8.58
C MET A 501 23.02 4.51 -9.45
N ILE A 502 24.02 3.65 -9.24
CA ILE A 502 25.31 3.72 -9.95
C ILE A 502 25.30 2.91 -11.25
N PHE A 503 24.66 1.74 -11.24
CA PHE A 503 24.74 0.75 -12.34
C PHE A 503 23.38 0.47 -12.99
N GLY A 504 22.28 0.99 -12.44
CA GLY A 504 20.91 0.70 -12.91
C GLY A 504 20.53 -0.79 -12.80
N GLN A 505 21.21 -1.54 -11.93
CA GLN A 505 21.01 -2.98 -11.73
C GLN A 505 20.30 -3.27 -10.42
#